data_AF-A0A7Y4KTV3-F1
#
_entry.id   AF-A0A7Y4KTV3-F1
#
_cell.length_a   1.000
_cell.length_b   1.000
_cell.length_c   1.000
_cell.angle_alpha   90.00
_cell.angle_beta   90.00
_cell.angle_gamma   90.00
#
_symmetry.space_group_name_H-M   'P 1'
#
loop_
_entity.id
_entity.type
_entity.pdbx_description
1 polymer ?
#
loop_
_entity_poly.entity_id
_entity_poly.type
_entity_poly.pdbx_seq_one_letter_code
_entity_poly.pdbx_strand_id
1 'polypeptide(L)' 'MSDKDYLQWPFFDDKHRQLETELDAWATKHIAHDHGPDVDAECRALVKSLGQAGWLRHAVGGTAHGGAAETIDTRAICL' A
#
# COMPACT_ATOMS: atom_id res chain seq x y z
N MET A 1 10.50 -12.41 2.81
CA MET A 1 9.16 -12.12 3.34
C MET A 1 9.21 -12.20 4.85
N SER A 2 8.76 -11.15 5.53
CA SER A 2 8.63 -11.15 6.99
C SER A 2 7.52 -12.12 7.42
N ASP A 3 7.57 -12.55 8.67
CA ASP A 3 6.47 -13.25 9.33
C ASP A 3 5.17 -12.42 9.22
N LYS A 4 4.07 -13.05 8.81
CA LYS A 4 2.74 -12.45 8.59
C LYS A 4 1.71 -12.86 9.66
N ASP A 5 2.12 -13.56 10.71
CA ASP A 5 1.23 -14.03 11.78
C ASP A 5 0.53 -12.87 12.51
N TYR A 6 1.09 -11.65 12.47
CA TYR A 6 0.47 -10.44 12.99
C TYR A 6 -0.88 -10.10 12.35
N LEU A 7 -1.14 -10.57 11.12
CA LEU A 7 -2.43 -10.39 10.44
C LEU A 7 -3.58 -11.19 11.09
N GLN A 8 -3.25 -12.13 11.99
CA GLN A 8 -4.22 -12.91 12.77
C GLN A 8 -4.61 -12.23 14.09
N TRP A 9 -3.95 -11.12 14.45
CA TRP A 9 -4.30 -10.36 15.65
C TRP A 9 -5.72 -9.79 15.54
N PRO A 10 -6.43 -9.61 16.68
CA PRO A 10 -7.80 -9.12 16.70
C PRO A 10 -7.97 -7.64 16.28
N PHE A 11 -6.92 -7.04 15.71
CA PHE A 11 -6.97 -5.72 15.11
C PHE A 11 -7.41 -5.75 13.64
N PHE A 12 -7.12 -6.84 12.92
CA PHE A 12 -7.30 -6.93 11.47
C PHE A 12 -8.51 -7.78 11.06
N ASP A 13 -9.40 -7.16 10.29
CA ASP A 13 -10.49 -7.82 9.55
C ASP A 13 -10.00 -8.48 8.25
N ASP A 14 -10.84 -9.33 7.62
CA ASP A 14 -10.51 -10.05 6.38
C ASP A 14 -10.06 -9.13 5.23
N LYS A 15 -10.67 -7.95 5.11
CA LYS A 15 -10.28 -6.95 4.11
C LYS A 15 -8.81 -6.52 4.23
N HIS A 16 -8.25 -6.53 5.43
CA HIS A 16 -6.85 -6.15 5.65
C HIS A 16 -5.90 -7.29 5.24
N ARG A 17 -6.27 -8.54 5.55
CA ARG A 17 -5.54 -9.73 5.08
C ARG A 17 -5.48 -9.78 3.55
N GLN A 18 -6.61 -9.50 2.91
CA GLN A 18 -6.69 -9.41 1.46
C GLN A 18 -5.84 -8.26 0.92
N LEU A 19 -5.95 -7.06 1.50
CA LEU A 19 -5.15 -5.90 1.10
C LEU A 19 -3.65 -6.19 1.16
N GLU A 20 -3.17 -6.78 2.26
CA GLU A 20 -1.77 -7.15 2.41
C GLU A 20 -1.32 -8.15 1.34
N THR A 21 -2.13 -9.19 1.09
CA THR A 21 -1.80 -10.22 0.10
C THR A 21 -1.70 -9.63 -1.32
N GLU A 22 -2.63 -8.75 -1.67
CA GLU A 22 -2.65 -8.11 -2.99
C GLU A 22 -1.50 -7.09 -3.15
N LEU A 23 -1.23 -6.30 -2.10
CA LEU A 23 -0.15 -5.32 -2.08
C LEU A 23 1.23 -5.99 -2.16
N ASP A 24 1.48 -7.05 -1.38
CA ASP A 24 2.75 -7.80 -1.39
C ASP A 24 3.00 -8.47 -2.76
N ALA A 25 1.96 -9.08 -3.33
CA ALA A 25 2.04 -9.69 -4.66
C ALA A 25 2.29 -8.64 -5.76
N TRP A 26 1.72 -7.44 -5.62
CA TRP A 26 1.98 -6.34 -6.54
C TRP A 26 3.39 -5.80 -6.36
N ALA A 27 3.82 -5.53 -5.13
CA ALA A 27 5.12 -4.95 -4.81
C ALA A 27 6.26 -5.83 -5.31
N THR A 28 6.16 -7.15 -5.09
CA THR A 28 7.13 -8.14 -5.57
C THR A 28 7.35 -8.08 -7.09
N LYS A 29 6.33 -7.69 -7.86
CA LYS A 29 6.39 -7.62 -9.33
C LYS A 29 6.80 -6.25 -9.88
N HIS A 30 6.56 -5.18 -9.14
CA HIS A 30 6.65 -3.81 -9.66
C HIS A 30 7.69 -2.93 -8.97
N ILE A 31 8.14 -3.30 -7.77
CA ILE A 31 9.09 -2.49 -6.99
C ILE A 31 10.47 -3.14 -7.04
N ALA A 32 11.43 -2.40 -7.61
CA ALA A 32 12.83 -2.79 -7.56
C ALA A 32 13.35 -2.69 -6.12
N HIS A 33 14.17 -3.65 -5.71
CA HIS A 33 14.75 -3.68 -4.36
C HIS A 33 15.99 -2.79 -4.22
N ASP A 34 16.54 -2.33 -5.34
CA ASP A 34 17.66 -1.40 -5.41
C ASP A 34 17.18 -0.09 -6.03
N HIS A 35 17.69 1.04 -5.56
CA HIS A 35 17.48 2.34 -6.18
C HIS A 35 18.74 2.77 -6.95
N GLY A 36 18.54 3.45 -8.08
CA GLY A 36 19.63 4.08 -8.82
C GLY A 36 20.31 5.22 -8.03
N PRO A 37 21.31 5.88 -8.63
CA PRO A 37 22.00 7.02 -8.01
C PRO A 37 21.10 8.28 -7.92
N ASP A 38 20.02 8.34 -8.70
CA ASP A 38 19.06 9.45 -8.70
C ASP A 38 17.80 9.07 -7.90
N VAL A 39 17.86 9.27 -6.59
CA VAL A 39 16.78 8.93 -5.66
C VAL A 39 15.51 9.76 -5.92
N ASP A 40 15.63 10.98 -6.46
CA ASP A 40 14.49 11.83 -6.76
C ASP A 40 13.67 11.27 -7.92
N ALA A 41 14.36 10.84 -8.98
CA ALA A 41 13.72 10.19 -10.13
C ALA A 41 13.02 8.89 -9.72
N GLU A 42 13.70 8.06 -8.90
CA GLU A 42 13.14 6.80 -8.40
C GLU A 42 11.90 7.04 -7.52
N CYS A 43 11.95 8.01 -6.61
CA CYS A 43 10.79 8.37 -5.78
C CYS A 43 9.58 8.79 -6.63
N ARG A 44 9.80 9.60 -7.67
CA ARG A 44 8.72 10.05 -8.57
C ARG A 44 8.11 8.88 -9.34
N ALA A 45 8.95 7.97 -9.83
CA ALA A 45 8.50 6.77 -10.53
C ALA A 45 7.70 5.85 -9.59
N LEU A 46 8.20 5.64 -8.36
CA LEU A 46 7.55 4.84 -7.33
C LEU A 46 6.17 5.38 -6.96
N VAL A 47 6.07 6.66 -6.60
CA VAL A 47 4.80 7.29 -6.24
C VAL A 47 3.80 7.23 -7.39
N LYS A 48 4.25 7.43 -8.64
CA LYS A 48 3.39 7.31 -9.82
C LYS A 48 2.87 5.88 -9.99
N SER A 49 3.73 4.87 -9.83
CA SER A 49 3.36 3.46 -9.93
C SER A 49 2.34 3.06 -8.85
N LEU A 50 2.60 3.44 -7.60
CA LEU A 50 1.68 3.22 -6.47
C LEU A 50 0.32 3.89 -6.70
N GLY A 51 0.32 5.14 -7.19
CA GLY A 51 -0.90 5.88 -7.49
C GLY A 51 -1.72 5.26 -8.62
N GLN A 52 -1.06 4.81 -9.69
CA GLN A 52 -1.70 4.15 -10.83
C GLN A 52 -2.32 2.80 -10.45
N ALA A 53 -1.67 2.07 -9.55
CA ALA A 53 -2.20 0.81 -9.00
C ALA A 53 -3.29 1.02 -7.92
N GLY A 54 -3.52 2.26 -7.49
CA GLY A 54 -4.60 2.62 -6.56
C GLY A 54 -4.23 2.49 -5.08
N TRP A 55 -3.00 2.09 -4.73
CA TRP A 55 -2.57 1.88 -3.34
C TRP A 55 -2.61 3.17 -2.50
N LEU A 56 -2.31 4.31 -3.11
CA LEU A 56 -2.31 5.61 -2.41
C LEU A 56 -3.70 6.08 -1.98
N ARG A 57 -4.78 5.42 -2.45
CA ARG A 57 -6.16 5.74 -2.05
C ARG A 57 -6.42 5.44 -0.57
N HIS A 58 -5.66 4.52 0.03
CA HIS A 58 -5.76 4.21 1.46
C HIS A 58 -5.17 5.31 2.37
N ALA A 59 -4.37 6.22 1.80
CA ALA A 59 -3.76 7.35 2.51
C ALA A 59 -4.61 8.63 2.47
N VAL A 60 -5.79 8.60 1.83
CA VAL A 60 -6.63 9.78 1.59
C VAL A 60 -8.03 9.53 2.16
N GLY A 61 -8.51 10.47 2.98
CA GLY A 61 -9.89 10.48 3.45
C GLY A 61 -10.83 11.21 2.49
N GLY A 62 -12.04 10.69 2.31
CA GLY A 62 -13.08 11.26 1.46
C GLY A 62 -13.06 10.68 0.05
N THR A 63 -14.10 9.94 -0.32
CA THR A 63 -14.20 9.34 -1.66
C THR A 63 -14.28 10.40 -2.76
N ALA A 64 -14.86 11.56 -2.46
CA ALA A 64 -14.87 12.73 -3.34
C ALA A 64 -13.46 13.27 -3.68
N HIS A 65 -12.45 12.93 -2.87
CA HIS A 65 -11.06 13.33 -3.05
C HIS A 65 -10.16 12.19 -3.54
N GLY A 66 -10.76 11.06 -3.97
CA GLY A 66 -10.03 9.89 -4.44
C GLY A 66 -9.67 8.87 -3.35
N GLY A 67 -10.09 9.10 -2.10
CA GLY A 67 -9.94 8.14 -1.01
C GLY A 67 -10.60 6.79 -1.30
N ALA A 68 -10.11 5.75 -0.63
CA ALA A 68 -10.75 4.44 -0.63
C ALA A 68 -12.03 4.42 0.25
N ALA A 69 -12.11 5.33 1.22
CA ALA A 69 -13.25 5.50 2.13
C ALA A 69 -13.37 6.96 2.60
N GLU A 70 -14.45 7.28 3.30
CA GLU A 70 -14.67 8.62 3.88
C GLU A 70 -13.66 8.96 4.97
N THR A 71 -13.24 7.96 5.76
CA THR A 71 -12.18 8.09 6.76
C THR A 71 -10.99 7.22 6.39
N ILE A 72 -9.79 7.62 6.84
CA ILE A 72 -8.59 6.79 6.70
C ILE A 72 -8.74 5.59 7.64
N ASP A 73 -8.69 4.38 7.07
CA ASP A 73 -8.53 3.16 7.86
C ASP A 73 -7.05 3.03 8.24
N THR A 74 -6.73 3.41 9.49
CA THR A 74 -5.35 3.43 9.99
C THR A 74 -4.70 2.06 10.03
N ARG A 75 -5.49 0.97 10.00
CA ARG A 75 -4.96 -0.39 9.91
C ARG A 75 -4.53 -0.71 8.49
N ALA A 76 -5.30 -0.27 7.50
CA ALA A 76 -5.00 -0.49 6.09
C ALA A 76 -3.75 0.28 5.62
N ILE A 77 -3.54 1.51 6.10
CA ILE A 77 -2.36 2.33 5.72
C ILE A 77 -1.06 1.84 6.36
N CYS A 78 -1.13 1.01 7.40
CA CYS A 78 0.02 0.44 8.10
C CYS A 78 0.41 -0.95 7.58
N LEU A 79 -0.31 -1.48 6.58
CA LEU A 79 0.04 -2.69 5.84
C LEU A 79 0.91 -2.34 4.63
#